data_AF-A0AAD4Q5X4-F1
#
_entry.id   AF-A0AAD4Q5X4-F1
#
_cell.length_a   1.000
_cell.length_b   1.000
_cell.length_c   1.000
_cell.angle_alpha   90.00
_cell.angle_beta   90.00
_cell.angle_gamma   90.00
#
_symmetry.space_group_name_H-M   'P 1'
#
loop_
_entity.id
_entity.type
_entity.pdbx_description
1 polymer ?
#
loop_
_entity_poly.entity_id
_entity_poly.type
_entity_poly.pdbx_seq_one_letter_code
_entity_poly.pdbx_strand_id
1 'polypeptide(L)' 'EVPKAMVGLVATGYYATLSEWQAGKRRQQDFSANTFQEAYNCHITSLNAIENNRGVFYHNMMAEIYQLTR' A
#
# COMPACT_ATOMS: atom_id res chain seq x y z
N GLU A 1 -7.09 14.77 1.00
CA GLU A 1 -6.04 13.74 0.92
C GLU A 1 -6.65 12.38 1.19
N VAL A 2 -6.16 11.32 0.56
CA VAL A 2 -6.61 9.95 0.85
C VAL A 2 -6.12 9.53 2.24
N PRO A 3 -6.92 8.79 3.05
CA PRO A 3 -6.42 8.21 4.29
C PRO A 3 -5.22 7.28 4.06
N LYS A 4 -4.18 7.42 4.89
CA LYS A 4 -2.96 6.58 4.85
C LYS A 4 -3.27 5.08 4.86
N ALA A 5 -4.25 4.67 5.65
CA ALA A 5 -4.70 3.28 5.74
C ALA A 5 -5.23 2.75 4.40
N MET A 6 -5.94 3.57 3.61
CA MET A 6 -6.43 3.14 2.29
C MET A 6 -5.28 2.94 1.31
N VAL A 7 -4.29 3.84 1.28
CA VAL A 7 -3.11 3.70 0.42
C VAL A 7 -2.28 2.49 0.83
N GLY A 8 -2.09 2.26 2.13
CA GLY A 8 -1.45 1.07 2.66
C GLY A 8 -2.16 -0.21 2.21
N LEU A 9 -3.50 -0.25 2.32
CA LEU A 9 -4.30 -1.41 1.91
C LEU A 9 -4.19 -1.69 0.40
N VAL A 10 -4.25 -0.66 -0.44
CA VAL A 10 -4.09 -0.80 -1.89
C VAL A 10 -2.70 -1.34 -2.22
N ALA A 11 -1.65 -0.78 -1.62
CA ALA A 11 -0.28 -1.28 -1.79
C ALA A 11 -0.15 -2.76 -1.38
N THR A 12 -0.77 -3.15 -0.27
CA THR A 12 -0.83 -4.55 0.18
C THR A 12 -1.60 -5.45 -0.81
N GLY A 13 -2.69 -4.97 -1.39
CA GLY A 13 -3.44 -5.70 -2.43
C GLY A 13 -2.62 -5.92 -3.71
N TYR A 14 -1.86 -4.91 -4.14
CA TYR A 14 -0.90 -5.06 -5.24
C TYR A 14 0.19 -6.07 -4.90
N TYR A 15 0.76 -5.98 -3.70
CA TYR A 15 1.77 -6.93 -3.22
C TYR A 15 1.23 -8.37 -3.20
N ALA A 16 0.01 -8.58 -2.71
CA ALA A 16 -0.65 -9.88 -2.70
C ALA A 16 -0.87 -10.43 -4.11
N THR A 17 -1.27 -9.56 -5.05
CA THR A 17 -1.41 -9.96 -6.45
C THR A 17 -0.07 -10.39 -7.03
N LEU A 18 1.01 -9.65 -6.75
CA LEU A 18 2.35 -10.02 -7.20
C LEU A 18 2.85 -11.32 -6.55
N SER A 19 2.53 -11.57 -5.28
CA SER A 19 2.93 -12.79 -4.58
C SER A 19 2.27 -14.04 -5.17
N GLU A 20 1.03 -13.96 -5.68
CA GLU A 20 0.38 -15.07 -6.39
C GLU A 20 1.19 -15.57 -7.58
N TRP A 21 1.96 -14.69 -8.23
CA TRP A 21 2.75 -15.01 -9.42
C TRP A 21 4.22 -15.34 -9.10
N GLN A 22 4.66 -15.23 -7.85
CA GLN A 22 6.06 -15.37 -7.47
C GLN A 22 6.65 -16.76 -7.80
N ALA A 23 5.82 -17.81 -7.82
CA ALA A 23 6.24 -19.17 -8.15
C ALA A 23 6.36 -19.43 -9.68
N GLY A 24 6.24 -18.40 -10.53
CA GLY A 24 6.22 -18.51 -11.99
C GLY A 24 4.92 -19.10 -12.56
N LYS A 25 3.97 -19.47 -11.70
CA LYS A 25 2.61 -19.85 -12.02
C LYS A 25 1.69 -19.22 -11.00
N ARG A 26 0.52 -18.72 -11.43
CA ARG A 26 -0.47 -18.16 -10.51
C ARG A 26 -0.92 -19.22 -9.52
N ARG A 27 -0.67 -18.97 -8.23
CA ARG A 27 -1.27 -19.70 -7.12
C ARG A 27 -2.23 -18.76 -6.43
N GLN A 28 -3.52 -19.03 -6.56
CA GLN A 28 -4.54 -18.25 -5.87
C GLN A 28 -4.30 -18.36 -4.37
N GLN A 29 -4.16 -17.21 -3.72
CA GLN A 29 -3.94 -17.12 -2.28
C GLN A 29 -5.02 -16.23 -1.69
N ASP A 30 -5.56 -16.65 -0.54
CA ASP A 30 -6.55 -15.84 0.14
C ASP A 30 -5.91 -14.54 0.65
N PHE A 31 -6.53 -13.41 0.31
CA PHE A 31 -6.18 -12.12 0.87
C PHE A 31 -6.65 -12.07 2.32
N SER A 32 -5.73 -12.37 3.24
CA SER A 32 -6.01 -12.37 4.68
C SER A 32 -5.10 -11.41 5.43
N ALA A 33 -5.63 -10.82 6.51
CA ALA A 33 -4.86 -9.99 7.40
C ALA A 33 -3.66 -10.76 7.97
N ASN A 34 -3.84 -12.01 8.40
CA ASN A 34 -2.76 -12.82 8.97
C ASN A 34 -1.58 -13.03 7.99
N THR A 35 -1.86 -13.07 6.69
CA THR A 35 -0.83 -13.28 5.66
C THR A 35 -0.10 -11.98 5.31
N PHE A 36 -0.83 -10.87 5.21
CA PHE A 36 -0.31 -9.62 4.64
C PHE A 36 -0.18 -8.47 5.65
N GLN A 37 -0.45 -8.69 6.93
CA GLN A 37 -0.32 -7.69 7.98
C GLN A 37 1.09 -7.12 8.07
N GLU A 38 2.12 -7.95 7.90
CA GLU A 38 3.51 -7.49 7.89
C GLU A 38 3.78 -6.55 6.70
N ALA A 39 3.32 -6.93 5.50
CA ALA A 39 3.43 -6.09 4.30
C ALA A 39 2.68 -4.75 4.47
N TYR A 40 1.46 -4.79 5.01
CA TYR A 40 0.69 -3.59 5.35
C TYR A 40 1.43 -2.69 6.33
N ASN A 41 1.93 -3.24 7.44
CA ASN A 41 2.69 -2.48 8.43
C ASN A 41 3.97 -1.86 7.85
N CYS A 42 4.64 -2.58 6.95
CA CYS A 42 5.81 -2.07 6.23
C CYS A 42 5.46 -0.86 5.34
N HIS A 43 4.34 -0.94 4.61
CA HIS A 43 3.85 0.19 3.80
C HIS A 43 3.45 1.39 4.66
N ILE A 44 2.75 1.17 5.77
CA ILE A 44 2.40 2.25 6.70
C ILE A 44 3.66 2.90 7.31
N THR A 45 4.66 2.09 7.68
CA THR A 45 5.93 2.59 8.20
C THR A 45 6.66 3.43 7.16
N SER A 46 6.66 3.00 5.90
CA SER A 46 7.25 3.75 4.78
C SER A 46 6.53 5.08 4.57
N LEU A 47 5.19 5.10 4.60
CA LEU A 47 4.40 6.32 4.48
C LEU A 47 4.65 7.29 5.64
N ASN A 48 4.76 6.79 6.88
CA ASN A 48 5.14 7.60 8.05
C ASN A 48 6.54 8.20 7.89
N ALA A 49 7.51 7.44 7.37
CA ALA A 49 8.85 7.94 7.13
C ALA A 49 8.86 9.05 6.05
N ILE A 50 8.06 8.92 5.00
CA ILE A 50 7.92 9.94 3.96
C ILE A 50 7.27 11.20 4.52
N GLU A 51 6.20 11.07 5.31
CA GLU A 51 5.54 12.20 5.98
C GLU A 51 6.51 12.96 6.90
N ASN A 52 7.28 12.25 7.72
CA ASN A 52 8.22 12.86 8.66
C ASN A 52 9.41 13.54 7.97
N ASN A 53 9.93 12.95 6.89
CA ASN A 53 11.13 13.46 6.21
C ASN A 53 10.81 14.47 5.10
N ARG A 54 9.62 14.36 4.48
CA ARG A 54 9.20 15.12 3.30
C ARG A 54 7.69 15.40 3.31
N GLY A 55 7.19 16.03 4.37
CA GLY A 55 5.75 16.28 4.57
C GLY A 55 5.03 16.96 3.40
N VAL A 56 5.62 17.99 2.77
CA VAL A 56 5.00 18.66 1.61
C VAL A 56 4.79 17.69 0.44
N PHE A 57 5.80 16.86 0.15
CA PHE A 57 5.69 15.83 -0.88
C PHE A 57 4.63 14.79 -0.52
N TYR A 58 4.58 14.36 0.74
CA TYR A 58 3.57 13.43 1.23
C TYR A 58 2.15 13.95 1.01
N HIS A 59 1.84 15.17 1.47
CA HIS A 59 0.51 15.76 1.34
C HIS A 59 0.11 15.96 -0.13
N ASN A 60 1.04 16.43 -0.97
CA ASN A 60 0.79 16.57 -2.41
C ASN A 60 0.49 15.21 -3.05
N MET A 61 1.29 14.18 -2.78
CA MET A 61 1.08 12.82 -3.29
C MET A 61 -0.30 12.28 -2.86
N MET A 62 -0.65 12.43 -1.58
CA MET A 62 -1.93 11.94 -1.05
C MET A 62 -3.14 12.75 -1.56
N ALA A 63 -2.94 14.02 -1.93
CA ALA A 63 -3.95 14.85 -2.58
C ALA A 63 -4.12 14.48 -4.06
N GLU A 64 -3.03 14.27 -4.79
CA GLU A 64 -3.04 13.83 -6.20
C GLU A 64 -3.75 12.48 -6.35
N ILE A 65 -3.43 11.50 -5.49
CA ILE A 65 -4.12 10.20 -5.50
C ILE A 65 -5.64 10.40 -5.31
N TYR A 66 -6.05 11.28 -4.39
CA TYR A 66 -7.47 11.54 -4.16
C TYR A 66 -8.15 12.15 -5.39
N GLN A 67 -7.47 13.07 -6.08
CA GLN A 67 -7.98 13.72 -7.28
C GLN A 67 -8.07 12.75 -8.48
N LEU A 68 -7.10 11.86 -8.65
CA LEU A 68 -7.10 10.86 -9.72
C LEU A 68 -8.21 9.81 -9.56
N THR A 69 -8.73 9.62 -8.34
CA THR A 69 -9.78 8.64 -8.06
C THR A 69 -11.20 9.23 -8.17
N ARG A 70 -11.34 10.50 -8.62
CA ARG A 70 -12.62 11.21 -8.80
C ARG A 70 -12.90 11.46 -10.28
#